data_AF-A0A561SPK6-F1
#
_entry.id   AF-A0A561SPK6-F1
#
_cell.length_a   1.000
_cell.length_b   1.000
_cell.length_c   1.000
_cell.angle_alpha   90.00
_cell.angle_beta   90.00
_cell.angle_gamma   90.00
#
_symmetry.space_group_name_H-M   'P 1'
#
loop_
_entity.id
_entity.type
_entity.pdbx_description
1 polymer ?
#
loop_
_entity_poly.entity_id
_entity_poly.type
_entity_poly.pdbx_seq_one_letter_code
_entity_poly.pdbx_strand_id
1 'polypeptide(L)' 'MEALASALLESTGGAPHPELTARLAAGQIFTVLRELADANQRRITAGRSAAALTPVALAEADHAFRLLRGGLTPYA' A
#
# COMPACT_ATOMS: atom_id res chain seq x y z
N MET A 1 -3.99 -11.51 -0.12
CA MET A 1 -3.80 -10.96 -1.48
C MET A 1 -4.93 -11.40 -2.41
N GLU A 2 -5.23 -12.70 -2.50
CA GLU A 2 -6.33 -13.22 -3.34
C GLU A 2 -7.68 -12.56 -3.07
N ALA A 3 -8.12 -12.53 -1.80
CA ALA A 3 -9.38 -11.88 -1.42
C ALA A 3 -9.45 -10.38 -1.79
N LEU A 4 -8.31 -9.67 -1.73
CA LEU A 4 -8.24 -8.27 -2.15
C LEU A 4 -8.33 -8.16 -3.68
N ALA A 5 -7.67 -9.05 -4.41
CA ALA A 5 -7.79 -9.09 -5.87
C ALA A 5 -9.23 -9.39 -6.30
N SER A 6 -9.93 -10.32 -5.66
CA SER A 6 -11.35 -10.60 -5.93
C SER A 6 -12.23 -9.38 -5.66
N ALA A 7 -12.07 -8.72 -4.51
CA ALA A 7 -12.83 -7.52 -4.18
C ALA A 7 -12.55 -6.36 -5.15
N LEU A 8 -11.30 -6.20 -5.60
CA LEU A 8 -10.95 -5.20 -6.59
C LEU A 8 -11.57 -5.52 -7.96
N LEU A 9 -11.54 -6.78 -8.38
CA LEU A 9 -12.16 -7.24 -9.62
C LEU A 9 -13.65 -6.87 -9.67
N GLU A 10 -14.39 -7.13 -8.59
CA GLU A 10 -15.80 -6.76 -8.45
C GLU A 10 -16.06 -5.25 -8.62
N SER A 11 -15.06 -4.41 -8.32
CA SER A 11 -15.14 -2.93 -8.44
C SER A 11 -14.57 -2.35 -9.74
N THR A 12 -13.81 -3.12 -10.53
CA THR A 12 -13.02 -2.61 -11.67
C THR A 12 -13.82 -2.20 -12.91
N GLY A 13 -15.16 -2.24 -12.86
CA GLY A 13 -16.11 -2.02 -13.95
C GLY A 13 -15.59 -1.23 -15.16
N GLY A 14 -15.02 -1.93 -16.14
CA GLY A 14 -14.56 -1.36 -17.42
C GLY A 14 -13.04 -1.19 -17.59
N ALA A 15 -12.21 -1.58 -16.61
CA ALA A 15 -10.76 -1.54 -16.77
C ALA A 15 -10.27 -2.54 -17.86
N PRO A 16 -9.26 -2.18 -18.68
CA PRO A 16 -8.56 -3.15 -19.52
C PRO A 16 -7.97 -4.28 -18.68
N HIS A 17 -8.08 -5.52 -19.15
CA HIS A 17 -7.58 -6.73 -18.49
C HIS A 17 -7.96 -6.80 -17.00
N PRO A 18 -9.26 -6.81 -16.65
CA PRO A 18 -9.75 -6.55 -15.30
C PRO A 18 -9.16 -7.51 -14.25
N GLU A 19 -8.95 -8.78 -14.58
CA GLU A 19 -8.32 -9.76 -13.69
C GLU A 19 -6.85 -9.45 -13.41
N LEU A 20 -6.08 -9.14 -14.46
CA LEU A 20 -4.66 -8.77 -14.32
C LEU A 20 -4.55 -7.46 -13.54
N THR A 21 -5.38 -6.48 -13.88
CA THR A 21 -5.43 -5.17 -13.23
C THR A 21 -5.75 -5.30 -11.74
N ALA A 22 -6.76 -6.10 -11.39
CA ALA A 22 -7.10 -6.35 -9.99
C ALA A 22 -5.97 -7.05 -9.22
N ARG A 23 -5.31 -8.04 -9.83
CA ARG A 23 -4.16 -8.73 -9.22
C ARG A 23 -2.96 -7.82 -9.03
N LEU A 24 -2.64 -6.98 -10.02
CA LEU A 24 -1.55 -6.00 -9.94
C LEU A 24 -1.83 -4.98 -8.84
N ALA A 25 -3.03 -4.40 -8.81
CA ALA A 25 -3.44 -3.47 -7.78
C ALA A 25 -3.37 -4.10 -6.38
N ALA A 26 -3.89 -5.32 -6.21
CA ALA A 26 -3.80 -6.05 -4.94
C ALA A 26 -2.35 -6.29 -4.50
N GLY A 27 -1.48 -6.69 -5.43
CA GLY A 27 -0.05 -6.88 -5.17
C GLY A 27 0.66 -5.60 -4.77
N GLN A 28 0.40 -4.49 -5.48
CA GLN A 28 0.96 -3.19 -5.17
C GLN A 28 0.52 -2.69 -3.79
N ILE A 29 -0.78 -2.74 -3.48
CA ILE A 29 -1.33 -2.35 -2.17
C ILE A 29 -0.71 -3.20 -1.06
N PHE A 30 -0.65 -4.53 -1.25
CA PHE A 30 -0.07 -5.44 -0.26
C PHE A 30 1.41 -5.12 0.01
N THR A 31 2.20 -4.91 -1.04
CA THR A 31 3.63 -4.58 -0.89
C THR A 31 3.81 -3.25 -0.18
N VAL A 32 3.03 -2.21 -0.51
CA VAL A 32 3.07 -0.92 0.19
C VAL A 32 2.78 -1.09 1.68
N LEU A 33 1.70 -1.82 2.03
CA LEU A 33 1.33 -2.06 3.43
C LEU A 33 2.42 -2.83 4.18
N ARG A 34 3.06 -3.82 3.52
CA ARG A 34 4.15 -4.59 4.10
C ARG A 34 5.37 -3.73 4.39
N GLU A 35 5.79 -2.88 3.45
CA GLU A 35 6.94 -1.99 3.66
C GLU A 35 6.70 -0.99 4.80
N LEU A 36 5.50 -0.41 4.88
CA LEU A 36 5.12 0.49 5.98
C LEU A 36 5.12 -0.25 7.33
N ALA A 37 4.59 -1.47 7.37
CA ALA A 37 4.58 -2.31 8.57
C ALA A 37 6.02 -2.67 9.01
N ASP A 38 6.87 -3.10 8.08
CA ASP A 38 8.25 -3.47 8.35
C ASP A 38 9.07 -2.25 8.84
N ALA A 39 8.83 -1.06 8.27
CA ALA A 39 9.46 0.18 8.73
C ALA A 39 9.04 0.54 10.17
N ASN A 40 7.75 0.42 10.49
CA ASN A 40 7.25 0.64 11.84
C ASN A 40 7.80 -0.39 12.82
N GLN A 41 7.84 -1.67 12.43
CA GLN A 41 8.38 -2.75 13.25
C GLN A 41 9.85 -2.49 13.60
N ARG A 42 10.68 -2.12 12.61
CA ARG A 42 12.10 -1.78 12.87
C ARG A 42 12.24 -0.66 13.91
N ARG A 43 11.43 0.39 13.82
CA ARG A 43 11.46 1.52 14.77
C ARG A 43 10.98 1.10 16.17
N ILE A 44 9.95 0.27 16.26
CA ILE A 44 9.42 -0.25 17.52
C ILE A 44 10.46 -1.15 18.20
N THR A 45 11.06 -2.08 17.46
CA THR A 45 12.13 -2.96 17.97
C THR A 45 13.36 -2.16 18.42
N ALA A 46 13.61 -0.99 17.85
CA ALA A 46 14.64 -0.05 18.31
C ALA A 46 14.24 0.77 19.56
N GLY A 47 13.10 0.49 20.19
CA GLY A 47 12.67 1.09 21.46
C GLY A 47 11.73 2.28 21.34
N ARG A 48 11.27 2.65 20.14
CA ARG A 48 10.25 3.70 19.97
C ARG A 48 8.87 3.15 20.30
N SER A 49 8.04 3.92 21.02
CA SER A 49 6.64 3.54 21.26
C SER A 49 5.78 3.75 20.01
N ALA A 50 4.74 2.92 19.86
CA ALA A 50 3.77 3.06 18.76
C ALA A 50 3.10 4.45 18.76
N ALA A 51 2.70 4.96 19.94
CA ALA A 51 2.08 6.28 20.08
C ALA A 51 2.99 7.41 19.59
N ALA A 52 4.29 7.33 19.85
CA ALA A 52 5.26 8.32 19.37
C ALA A 52 5.53 8.21 17.87
N LEU A 53 5.24 7.07 17.24
CA LEU A 53 5.42 6.84 15.81
C LEU A 53 4.16 7.14 15.00
N THR A 54 2.97 7.16 15.61
CA THR A 54 1.69 7.35 14.90
C THR A 54 1.69 8.52 13.91
N PRO A 55 2.14 9.75 14.27
CA PRO A 55 2.13 10.86 13.32
C PRO A 55 3.02 10.63 12.10
N VAL A 56 4.20 10.02 12.32
CA VAL A 56 5.16 9.69 11.25
C VAL A 56 4.61 8.59 10.35
N ALA A 57 4.06 7.53 10.94
CA ALA A 57 3.47 6.42 10.21
C ALA A 57 2.31 6.87 9.31
N LEU A 58 1.48 7.81 9.78
CA LEU A 58 0.40 8.40 8.98
C LEU A 58 0.93 9.22 7.80
N ALA A 59 1.97 10.04 8.02
CA ALA A 59 2.58 10.83 6.95
C ALA A 59 3.24 9.95 5.88
N GLU A 60 3.93 8.87 6.29
CA GLU A 60 4.53 7.89 5.39
C GLU A 60 3.47 7.12 4.60
N ALA A 61 2.37 6.72 5.25
CA ALA A 61 1.24 6.07 4.59
C ALA A 61 0.59 7.00 3.53
N ASP A 62 0.31 8.25 3.89
CA ASP A 62 -0.25 9.23 2.96
C ASP A 62 0.65 9.43 1.73
N HIS A 63 1.97 9.55 1.94
CA HIS A 63 2.92 9.63 0.85
C HIS A 63 2.89 8.38 -0.05
N ALA A 64 2.93 7.18 0.53
CA ALA A 64 2.93 5.93 -0.22
C ALA A 64 1.65 5.74 -1.05
N PHE A 65 0.48 6.06 -0.50
CA PHE A 65 -0.79 5.98 -1.24
C PHE A 65 -0.92 7.07 -2.32
N ARG A 66 -0.31 8.24 -2.13
CA ARG A 66 -0.19 9.25 -3.21
C ARG A 66 0.67 8.74 -4.37
N LEU A 67 1.78 8.07 -4.08
CA LEU A 67 2.61 7.44 -5.12
C LEU A 67 1.84 6.35 -5.88
N LEU A 68 1.10 5.50 -5.16
CA LEU A 68 0.28 4.46 -5.78
C LEU A 68 -0.78 5.06 -6.71
N ARG A 69 -1.46 6.13 -6.26
CA ARG A 69 -2.47 6.85 -7.07
C ARG A 69 -1.86 7.51 -8.32
N GLY A 70 -0.67 8.08 -8.20
CA GLY A 70 0.03 8.75 -9.30
C GLY A 70 0.75 7.80 -10.26
N GLY A 71 0.74 6.49 -10.02
CA GLY A 71 1.49 5.54 -10.85
C GLY A 71 3.00 5.69 -10.72
N LEU A 72 3.49 6.03 -9.52
CA LEU A 72 4.92 6.24 -9.24
C LEU A 72 5.57 7.35 -10.09
N THR A 73 4.84 8.42 -10.44
CA THR A 73 5.31 9.52 -11.31
C THR A 73 6.73 10.04 -11.03
N PRO A 74 7.19 10.18 -9.76
CA PRO A 74 8.57 10.60 -9.49
C PRO A 74 9.66 9.68 -10.07
N TYR A 75 9.30 8.46 -10.49
CA TYR A 75 10.18 7.44 -11.04
C TYR A 75 9.82 7.06 -12.49
N ALA A 76 8.83 7.73 -13.11
CA ALA A 76 8.31 7.44 -14.45
C ALA A 76 8.88 8.37 -15.52
#